data_AF-A0A4P1QPB5-F1
#
_entry.id   AF-A0A4P1QPB5-F1
#
_cell.length_a   1.000
_cell.length_b   1.000
_cell.length_c   1.000
_cell.angle_alpha   90.00
_cell.angle_beta   90.00
_cell.angle_gamma   90.00
#
_symmetry.space_group_name_H-M   'P 1'
#
loop_
_entity.id
_entity.type
_entity.pdbx_description
1 polymer ?
#
loop_
_entity_poly.entity_id
_entity_poly.type
_entity_poly.pdbx_seq_one_letter_code
_entity_poly.pdbx_strand_id
1 'polypeptide(L)'
;MAEEAVTLPPPSSSTSPLGSSVISLVNRLQDIFSRLGSHSTIDLPQVAVVGSQSSGKSSVLEALVGRDFLPRGNDICTRRPLVLQLVQTKRKSDGSEDEYGEFLHLPGKRFFDFADIRREIEAETDREVGENKGVSDKQIRLKIFSPNVLDITLVDLPGLTKVPVGDQPSDIEARIRTMIMSYIKTPTCLILAVTPANSDLANSDALQMAGIADPDGNRTIGVITKLDIMDRGTDARNLLQGKVIPLRLGYVGVVNRSQEDIQMNRSIKDALVSEEKFFRSRPVYSGVADSCGVPQLAKRLNKILAQHIKAVLPGLRARISTSLVTVAKEHASYGEITESKACVNIGCVLNLDMPL
;
A
#
# COMPACT_ATOMS: atom_id res chain seq x y z
N MET A 1 17.26 -62.56 -16.88
CA MET A 1 16.31 -61.63 -17.53
C MET A 1 15.94 -60.61 -16.47
N ALA A 2 16.65 -59.48 -16.45
CA ALA A 2 16.42 -58.39 -15.51
C ALA A 2 15.76 -57.26 -16.30
N GLU A 3 14.56 -56.87 -15.90
CA GLU A 3 13.83 -55.73 -16.47
C GLU A 3 14.42 -54.43 -15.92
N GLU A 4 14.90 -53.56 -16.83
CA GLU A 4 15.24 -52.17 -16.54
C GLU A 4 13.97 -51.37 -16.28
N ALA A 5 13.83 -50.83 -15.08
CA ALA A 5 12.82 -49.85 -14.74
C ALA A 5 13.23 -48.47 -15.28
N VAL A 6 12.46 -47.95 -16.25
CA VAL A 6 12.61 -46.60 -16.81
C VAL A 6 12.14 -45.57 -15.77
N THR A 7 13.10 -44.85 -15.17
CA THR A 7 12.85 -43.71 -14.28
C THR A 7 12.50 -42.46 -15.09
N LEU A 8 11.27 -41.96 -14.93
CA LEU A 8 10.85 -40.66 -15.47
C LEU A 8 11.59 -39.52 -14.76
N PRO A 9 12.01 -38.46 -15.47
CA PRO A 9 12.69 -37.32 -14.86
C PRO A 9 11.72 -36.47 -14.02
N PRO A 10 12.20 -35.79 -12.96
CA PRO A 10 11.36 -34.95 -12.11
C PRO A 10 10.88 -33.71 -12.88
N PRO A 11 9.67 -33.18 -12.56
CA PRO A 11 9.15 -31.99 -13.23
C PRO A 11 10.02 -30.78 -12.89
N SER A 12 10.59 -30.18 -13.93
CA SER A 12 11.45 -29.00 -13.87
C SER A 12 10.68 -27.72 -13.51
N SER A 13 11.23 -27.00 -12.55
CA SER A 13 11.17 -25.55 -12.30
C SER A 13 9.81 -24.85 -12.33
N SER A 14 9.38 -24.46 -11.14
CA SER A 14 8.40 -23.41 -10.85
C SER A 14 8.63 -22.15 -11.70
N THR A 15 7.82 -21.97 -12.74
CA THR A 15 7.66 -20.67 -13.41
C THR A 15 7.11 -19.66 -12.42
N SER A 16 7.97 -18.79 -11.90
CA SER A 16 7.54 -17.60 -11.17
C SER A 16 6.63 -16.77 -12.08
N PRO A 17 5.46 -16.33 -11.62
CA PRO A 17 4.55 -15.54 -12.45
C PRO A 17 5.26 -14.24 -12.84
N LEU A 18 5.30 -13.91 -14.14
CA LEU A 18 5.97 -12.73 -14.72
C LEU A 18 5.67 -11.37 -14.03
N GLY A 19 4.65 -11.29 -13.17
CA GLY A 19 4.36 -10.12 -12.35
C GLY A 19 5.35 -9.89 -11.19
N SER A 20 5.88 -10.95 -10.56
CA SER A 20 6.73 -10.81 -9.36
C SER A 20 8.05 -10.10 -9.67
N SER A 21 8.64 -10.39 -10.83
CA SER A 21 9.89 -9.73 -11.27
C SER A 21 9.73 -8.23 -11.49
N VAL A 22 8.58 -7.80 -12.03
CA VAL A 22 8.31 -6.40 -12.36
C VAL A 22 8.02 -5.58 -11.10
N ILE A 23 7.29 -6.17 -10.14
CA ILE A 23 6.98 -5.45 -8.91
C ILE A 23 8.20 -5.35 -8.00
N SER A 24 9.03 -6.41 -7.93
CA SER A 24 10.31 -6.36 -7.23
C SER A 24 11.24 -5.25 -7.77
N LEU A 25 11.23 -5.01 -9.09
CA LEU A 25 11.97 -3.90 -9.69
C LEU A 25 11.45 -2.53 -9.22
N VAL A 26 10.13 -2.34 -9.19
CA VAL A 26 9.53 -1.08 -8.69
C VAL A 26 9.82 -0.88 -7.21
N ASN A 27 9.76 -1.94 -6.40
CA ASN A 27 10.11 -1.89 -4.98
C ASN A 27 11.57 -1.43 -4.78
N ARG A 28 12.51 -1.95 -5.58
CA ARG A 28 13.91 -1.49 -5.55
C ARG A 28 14.05 -0.03 -5.95
N LEU A 29 13.31 0.42 -6.96
CA LEU A 29 13.31 1.83 -7.34
C LEU A 29 12.76 2.70 -6.21
N GLN A 30 11.66 2.31 -5.58
CA GLN A 30 11.07 3.03 -4.43
C GLN A 30 12.04 3.13 -3.25
N ASP A 31 12.83 2.09 -3.00
CA ASP A 31 13.87 2.08 -1.98
C ASP A 31 15.00 3.06 -2.29
N ILE A 32 15.43 3.12 -3.56
CA ILE A 32 16.46 4.05 -3.99
C ILE A 32 15.95 5.49 -3.86
N PHE A 33 14.76 5.77 -4.39
CA PHE A 33 14.19 7.12 -4.37
C PHE A 33 13.84 7.60 -2.95
N SER A 34 13.43 6.72 -2.05
CA SER A 34 13.18 7.09 -0.65
C SER A 34 14.45 7.45 0.12
N ARG A 35 15.59 6.83 -0.19
CA ARG A 35 16.89 7.15 0.42
C ARG A 35 17.52 8.43 -0.12
N LEU A 36 17.22 8.78 -1.37
CA LEU A 36 17.76 9.98 -2.04
C LEU A 36 17.08 11.28 -1.59
N GLY A 37 16.06 11.21 -0.73
CA GLY A 37 15.35 12.39 -0.22
C GLY A 37 14.41 13.04 -1.24
N SER A 38 13.63 14.00 -0.75
CA SER A 38 12.40 14.57 -1.31
C SER A 38 12.48 15.31 -2.66
N HIS A 39 13.57 15.14 -3.43
CA HIS A 39 13.78 15.82 -4.72
C HIS A 39 13.62 14.91 -5.94
N SER A 40 13.27 13.64 -5.74
CA SER A 40 12.97 12.76 -6.86
C SER A 40 11.58 13.06 -7.42
N THR A 41 11.52 13.68 -8.61
CA THR A 41 10.28 13.98 -9.35
C THR A 41 9.63 12.73 -9.95
N ILE A 42 10.03 11.53 -9.52
CA ILE A 42 9.75 10.27 -10.22
C ILE A 42 8.63 9.54 -9.51
N ASP A 43 7.44 9.61 -10.10
CA ASP A 43 6.22 9.01 -9.57
C ASP A 43 6.19 7.50 -9.81
N LEU A 44 6.49 6.73 -8.77
CA LEU A 44 6.48 5.27 -8.86
C LEU A 44 5.06 4.72 -8.72
N PRO A 45 4.72 3.64 -9.44
CA PRO A 45 3.42 3.01 -9.30
C PRO A 45 3.16 2.58 -7.86
N GLN A 46 2.00 2.98 -7.34
CA GLN A 46 1.54 2.68 -5.98
C GLN A 46 0.03 2.47 -5.98
N VAL A 47 -0.50 1.88 -4.92
CA VAL A 47 -1.94 1.69 -4.73
C VAL A 47 -2.42 2.55 -3.56
N ALA A 48 -3.18 3.60 -3.82
CA ALA A 48 -3.79 4.42 -2.78
C ALA A 48 -5.14 3.84 -2.35
N VAL A 49 -5.31 3.59 -1.06
CA VAL A 49 -6.57 3.12 -0.48
C VAL A 49 -7.40 4.33 -0.06
N VAL A 50 -8.56 4.51 -0.68
CA VAL A 50 -9.42 5.68 -0.50
C VAL A 50 -10.81 5.24 -0.08
N GLY A 51 -11.40 5.94 0.89
CA GLY A 51 -12.64 5.53 1.53
C GLY A 51 -13.03 6.47 2.65
N SER A 52 -14.34 6.63 2.89
CA SER A 52 -14.84 7.34 4.07
C SER A 52 -14.30 6.75 5.38
N GLN A 53 -14.35 7.49 6.47
CA GLN A 53 -14.06 6.93 7.79
C GLN A 53 -14.94 5.69 8.05
N SER A 54 -14.38 4.66 8.67
CA SER A 54 -15.10 3.40 8.96
C SER A 54 -15.57 2.58 7.73
N SER A 55 -15.17 2.94 6.51
CA SER A 55 -15.44 2.12 5.29
C SER A 55 -14.72 0.76 5.29
N GLY A 56 -13.79 0.51 6.21
CA GLY A 56 -13.06 -0.76 6.30
C GLY A 56 -11.70 -0.79 5.58
N LYS A 57 -11.13 0.37 5.23
CA LYS A 57 -9.80 0.49 4.60
C LYS A 57 -8.71 -0.31 5.32
N SER A 58 -8.52 -0.04 6.61
CA SER A 58 -7.50 -0.69 7.43
C SER A 58 -7.74 -2.21 7.52
N SER A 59 -9.01 -2.63 7.62
CA SER A 59 -9.36 -4.05 7.62
C SER A 59 -9.04 -4.74 6.28
N VAL A 60 -9.26 -4.07 5.15
CA VAL A 60 -8.85 -4.58 3.82
C VAL A 60 -7.33 -4.73 3.75
N LEU A 61 -6.58 -3.74 4.22
CA LEU A 61 -5.11 -3.79 4.25
C LEU A 61 -4.58 -4.93 5.13
N GLU A 62 -5.10 -5.06 6.34
CA GLU A 62 -4.72 -6.14 7.27
C GLU A 62 -5.11 -7.51 6.73
N ALA A 63 -6.24 -7.64 6.04
CA ALA A 63 -6.66 -8.88 5.40
C ALA A 63 -5.74 -9.25 4.22
N LEU A 64 -5.26 -8.26 3.44
CA LEU A 64 -4.28 -8.47 2.37
C LEU A 64 -2.90 -8.88 2.92
N VAL A 65 -2.50 -8.35 4.08
CA VAL A 65 -1.25 -8.71 4.75
C VAL A 65 -1.36 -10.05 5.49
N GLY A 66 -2.54 -10.39 5.98
CA GLY A 66 -2.77 -11.57 6.81
C GLY A 66 -2.44 -11.36 8.30
N ARG A 67 -2.13 -10.13 8.72
CA ARG A 67 -1.75 -9.78 10.10
C ARG A 67 -2.42 -8.49 10.56
N ASP A 68 -2.59 -8.38 11.88
CA ASP A 68 -3.09 -7.19 12.57
C ASP A 68 -1.93 -6.26 12.93
N PHE A 69 -1.85 -5.09 12.29
CA PHE A 69 -0.79 -4.11 12.56
C PHE A 69 -1.25 -2.66 12.46
N LEU A 70 -2.45 -2.41 11.94
CA LEU A 70 -2.96 -1.05 11.86
C LEU A 70 -3.65 -0.67 13.18
N PRO A 71 -3.55 0.60 13.59
CA PRO A 71 -4.33 1.13 14.70
C PRO A 71 -5.82 0.95 14.46
N ARG A 72 -6.57 0.59 15.51
CA ARG A 72 -8.03 0.45 15.46
C ARG A 72 -8.67 1.17 16.65
N GLY A 73 -9.73 1.92 16.41
CA GLY A 73 -10.43 2.71 17.43
C GLY A 73 -11.66 3.42 16.88
N ASN A 74 -12.44 4.02 17.78
CA ASN A 74 -13.65 4.77 17.43
C ASN A 74 -13.32 6.19 16.89
N ASP A 75 -12.15 6.72 17.23
CA ASP A 75 -11.61 7.98 16.71
C ASP A 75 -10.95 7.81 15.32
N ILE A 76 -10.50 8.91 14.70
CA ILE A 76 -9.73 8.83 13.44
C ILE A 76 -8.45 8.03 13.67
N CYS A 77 -8.45 6.77 13.22
CA CYS A 77 -7.31 5.86 13.40
C CYS A 77 -6.11 6.27 12.53
N THR A 78 -6.36 6.56 11.25
CA THR A 78 -5.32 6.97 10.29
C THR A 78 -5.27 8.50 10.21
N ARG A 79 -4.35 9.12 10.95
CA ARG A 79 -4.12 10.59 10.95
C ARG A 79 -2.95 11.04 10.06
N ARG A 80 -2.12 10.10 9.64
CA ARG A 80 -0.99 10.29 8.72
C ARG A 80 -1.06 9.25 7.60
N PRO A 81 -0.65 9.58 6.36
CA PRO A 81 -0.48 8.58 5.32
C PRO A 81 0.51 7.49 5.75
N LEU A 82 0.14 6.22 5.60
CA LEU A 82 1.03 5.08 5.83
C LEU A 82 1.38 4.46 4.49
N VAL A 83 2.63 4.61 4.07
CA VAL A 83 3.19 3.91 2.91
C VAL A 83 3.70 2.56 3.39
N LEU A 84 2.92 1.53 3.07
CA LEU A 84 3.17 0.14 3.40
C LEU A 84 3.75 -0.58 2.19
N GLN A 85 4.98 -1.07 2.33
CA GLN A 85 5.64 -1.87 1.30
C GLN A 85 5.70 -3.32 1.78
N LEU A 86 4.99 -4.19 1.07
CA LEU A 86 5.02 -5.62 1.28
C LEU A 86 6.13 -6.22 0.42
N VAL A 87 7.00 -7.00 1.05
CA VAL A 87 8.13 -7.66 0.40
C VAL A 87 8.01 -9.16 0.61
N GLN A 88 7.86 -9.88 -0.49
CA GLN A 88 7.75 -11.33 -0.44
C GLN A 88 9.10 -11.96 -0.13
N THR A 89 9.20 -12.67 1.00
CA THR A 89 10.40 -13.43 1.37
C THR A 89 10.30 -14.88 0.91
N LYS A 90 11.45 -15.53 0.69
CA LYS A 90 11.48 -16.96 0.40
C LYS A 90 11.23 -17.74 1.68
N ARG A 91 10.38 -18.76 1.63
CA ARG A 91 10.25 -19.74 2.72
C ARG A 91 11.61 -20.40 2.95
N LYS A 92 12.08 -20.39 4.20
CA LYS A 92 13.29 -21.10 4.58
C LYS A 92 13.03 -22.60 4.56
N SER A 93 14.08 -23.38 4.29
CA SER A 93 14.03 -24.84 4.25
C SER A 93 13.73 -25.49 5.61
N ASP A 94 13.89 -24.75 6.71
CA ASP A 94 13.61 -25.19 8.08
C ASP A 94 12.13 -25.04 8.49
N GLY A 95 11.28 -24.48 7.63
CA GLY A 95 9.87 -24.22 7.93
C GLY A 95 9.61 -22.99 8.80
N SER A 96 10.64 -22.22 9.19
CA SER A 96 10.48 -20.95 9.91
C SER A 96 10.04 -19.83 8.96
N GLU A 97 8.94 -19.18 9.31
CA GLU A 97 8.47 -17.97 8.63
C GLU A 97 8.91 -16.76 9.45
N ASP A 98 10.10 -16.21 9.15
CA ASP A 98 10.54 -14.95 9.73
C ASP A 98 9.75 -13.80 9.09
N GLU A 99 8.59 -13.51 9.66
CA GLU A 99 7.82 -12.32 9.32
C GLU A 99 8.26 -11.16 10.23
N TYR A 100 8.62 -10.03 9.63
CA TYR A 100 9.04 -8.86 10.40
C TYR A 100 8.76 -7.54 9.68
N GLY A 101 8.62 -6.47 10.45
CA GLY A 101 8.50 -5.09 9.97
C GLY A 101 9.78 -4.28 10.18
N GLU A 102 10.05 -3.34 9.29
CA GLU A 102 11.10 -2.31 9.44
C GLU A 102 10.52 -0.93 9.10
N PHE A 103 10.71 0.04 9.99
CA PHE A 103 10.32 1.43 9.75
C PHE A 103 11.48 2.23 9.18
N LEU A 104 11.18 3.15 8.26
CA LEU A 104 12.22 4.03 7.72
C LEU A 104 12.83 4.96 8.78
N HIS A 105 12.02 5.43 9.73
CA HIS A 105 12.48 6.33 10.81
C HIS A 105 13.23 5.60 11.93
N LEU A 106 13.26 4.26 11.92
CA LEU A 106 14.01 3.42 12.86
C LEU A 106 14.91 2.44 12.10
N PRO A 107 15.97 2.92 11.42
CA PRO A 107 16.82 2.08 10.60
C PRO A 107 17.51 1.00 11.45
N GLY A 108 17.46 -0.25 10.99
CA GLY A 108 18.10 -1.40 11.63
C GLY A 108 17.29 -2.06 12.75
N LYS A 109 16.16 -1.49 13.18
CA LYS A 109 15.25 -2.12 14.15
C LYS A 109 14.21 -2.98 13.43
N ARG A 110 14.21 -4.28 13.74
CA ARG A 110 13.23 -5.25 13.24
C ARG A 110 12.14 -5.51 14.26
N PHE A 111 10.90 -5.48 13.79
CA PHE A 111 9.71 -5.72 14.59
C PHE A 111 9.13 -7.08 14.22
N PHE A 112 9.27 -8.07 15.09
CA PHE A 112 8.72 -9.41 14.86
C PHE A 112 7.28 -9.54 15.38
N ASP A 113 6.93 -8.74 16.41
CA ASP A 113 5.56 -8.63 16.89
C ASP A 113 4.84 -7.49 16.16
N PHE A 114 3.73 -7.82 15.50
CA PHE A 114 2.92 -6.85 14.76
C PHE A 114 2.12 -5.93 15.71
N ALA A 115 1.97 -6.31 16.98
CA ALA A 115 1.45 -5.42 18.01
C ALA A 115 2.45 -4.31 18.37
N ASP A 116 3.77 -4.57 18.29
CA ASP A 116 4.79 -3.51 18.41
C ASP A 116 4.74 -2.57 17.20
N ILE A 117 4.51 -3.11 15.99
CA ILE A 117 4.33 -2.29 14.77
C ILE A 117 3.14 -1.34 14.94
N ARG A 118 2.00 -1.83 15.43
CA ARG A 118 0.83 -1.00 15.72
C ARG A 118 1.15 0.13 16.69
N ARG A 119 1.77 -0.22 17.83
CA ARG A 119 2.14 0.77 18.87
C ARG A 119 3.12 1.81 18.34
N GLU A 120 4.06 1.41 17.49
CA GLU A 120 4.98 2.34 16.85
C GLU A 120 4.27 3.29 15.87
N ILE A 121 3.30 2.81 15.08
CA ILE A 121 2.50 3.69 14.20
C ILE A 121 1.75 4.74 15.02
N GLU A 122 1.13 4.35 16.13
CA GLU A 122 0.43 5.26 17.04
C GLU A 122 1.39 6.27 17.65
N ALA A 123 2.50 5.80 18.25
CA ALA A 123 3.49 6.65 18.88
C ALA A 123 4.16 7.65 17.92
N GLU A 124 4.49 7.21 16.70
CA GLU A 124 5.06 8.07 15.67
C GLU A 124 4.02 9.06 15.12
N THR A 125 2.74 8.68 15.09
CA THR A 125 1.66 9.60 14.76
C THR A 125 1.54 10.69 15.83
N ASP A 126 1.46 10.31 17.10
CA ASP A 126 1.31 11.24 18.22
C ASP A 126 2.53 12.17 18.38
N ARG A 127 3.73 11.70 18.07
CA ARG A 127 4.94 12.53 18.06
C ARG A 127 4.85 13.70 17.06
N GLU A 128 4.18 13.49 15.93
CA GLU A 128 4.11 14.48 14.84
C GLU A 128 2.90 15.41 14.95
N VAL A 129 1.71 14.86 15.22
CA VAL A 129 0.46 15.66 15.26
C VAL A 129 -0.01 16.02 16.67
N GLY A 130 0.68 15.51 17.70
CA GLY A 130 0.24 15.61 19.09
C GLY A 130 -1.04 14.81 19.35
N GLU A 131 -1.57 14.99 20.57
CA GLU A 131 -2.84 14.35 20.98
C GLU A 131 -4.08 15.08 20.42
N ASN A 132 -3.90 16.28 19.84
CA ASN A 132 -4.97 17.19 19.38
C ASN A 132 -5.73 16.75 18.10
N LYS A 133 -5.87 15.45 17.85
CA LYS A 133 -6.65 14.85 16.75
C LYS A 133 -6.40 15.42 15.33
N GLY A 134 -5.27 16.11 15.12
CA GLY A 134 -4.88 16.71 13.84
C GLY A 134 -4.44 15.67 12.81
N VAL A 135 -4.30 16.11 11.55
CA VAL A 135 -3.74 15.30 10.45
C VAL A 135 -2.47 15.94 9.92
N SER A 136 -1.52 15.10 9.48
CA SER A 136 -0.28 15.53 8.84
C SER A 136 -0.08 14.75 7.54
N ASP A 137 0.42 15.45 6.53
CA ASP A 137 0.80 14.96 5.22
C ASP A 137 2.15 14.24 5.22
N LYS A 138 2.90 14.28 6.34
CA LYS A 138 4.13 13.50 6.49
C LYS A 138 3.84 12.00 6.59
N GLN A 139 4.34 11.26 5.61
CA GLN A 139 4.18 9.82 5.49
C GLN A 139 4.94 9.05 6.59
N ILE A 140 4.34 7.98 7.11
CA ILE A 140 5.03 6.91 7.82
C ILE A 140 5.37 5.83 6.79
N ARG A 141 6.62 5.35 6.76
CA ARG A 141 7.07 4.31 5.82
C ARG A 141 7.39 3.02 6.57
N LEU A 142 6.64 1.98 6.26
CA LEU A 142 6.74 0.66 6.88
C LEU A 142 6.97 -0.40 5.80
N LYS A 143 8.00 -1.21 5.97
CA LYS A 143 8.24 -2.42 5.18
C LYS A 143 7.83 -3.64 5.97
N ILE A 144 7.06 -4.53 5.37
CA ILE A 144 6.73 -5.83 5.97
C ILE A 144 7.30 -6.92 5.07
N PHE A 145 8.12 -7.77 5.67
CA PHE A 145 8.72 -8.94 5.03
C PHE A 145 7.92 -10.17 5.44
N SER A 146 7.35 -10.89 4.48
CA SER A 146 6.60 -12.13 4.74
C SER A 146 6.59 -13.05 3.51
N PRO A 147 6.58 -14.38 3.67
CA PRO A 147 6.44 -15.30 2.55
C PRO A 147 5.02 -15.37 1.99
N ASN A 148 4.04 -14.91 2.78
CA ASN A 148 2.60 -15.03 2.51
C ASN A 148 2.02 -13.77 1.82
N VAL A 149 2.82 -12.72 1.64
CA VAL A 149 2.42 -11.49 0.96
C VAL A 149 2.94 -11.46 -0.48
N LEU A 150 2.32 -10.60 -1.30
CA LEU A 150 2.83 -10.27 -2.62
C LEU A 150 3.70 -9.02 -2.52
N ASP A 151 4.68 -8.89 -3.41
CA ASP A 151 5.40 -7.64 -3.57
C ASP A 151 4.40 -6.56 -3.99
N ILE A 152 4.11 -5.58 -3.13
CA ILE A 152 3.19 -4.47 -3.42
C ILE A 152 3.43 -3.29 -2.49
N THR A 153 3.25 -2.07 -3.01
CA THR A 153 3.25 -0.85 -2.20
C THR A 153 1.86 -0.25 -2.14
N LEU A 154 1.32 -0.22 -0.92
CA LEU A 154 0.00 0.29 -0.57
C LEU A 154 0.18 1.60 0.20
N VAL A 155 -0.67 2.58 -0.06
CA VAL A 155 -0.74 3.82 0.70
C VAL A 155 -2.09 3.86 1.40
N ASP A 156 -2.08 3.70 2.73
CA ASP A 156 -3.26 3.97 3.55
C ASP A 156 -3.38 5.47 3.76
N LEU A 157 -4.56 6.02 3.45
CA LEU A 157 -4.85 7.44 3.59
C LEU A 157 -5.91 7.66 4.66
N PRO A 158 -5.87 8.80 5.38
CA PRO A 158 -6.93 9.17 6.31
C PRO A 158 -8.32 9.06 5.67
N GLY A 159 -9.28 8.55 6.44
CA GLY A 159 -10.67 8.46 5.98
C GLY A 159 -11.31 9.84 5.93
N LEU A 160 -12.10 10.10 4.89
CA LEU A 160 -12.90 11.32 4.85
C LEU A 160 -13.92 11.35 6.00
N THR A 161 -13.94 12.47 6.71
CA THR A 161 -14.91 12.82 7.74
C THR A 161 -15.69 14.05 7.28
N LYS A 162 -17.02 14.05 7.47
CA LYS A 162 -17.90 15.19 7.09
C LYS A 162 -18.07 16.20 8.23
N VAL A 163 -17.84 15.77 9.46
CA VAL A 163 -17.99 16.60 10.65
C VAL A 163 -16.73 16.43 11.49
N PRO A 164 -16.08 17.53 11.91
CA PRO A 164 -14.94 17.46 12.82
C PRO A 164 -15.37 16.88 14.16
N VAL A 165 -14.54 16.04 14.75
CA VAL A 165 -14.77 15.44 16.07
C VAL A 165 -13.69 15.86 17.07
N GLY A 166 -14.09 16.23 18.29
CA GLY A 166 -13.17 16.74 19.32
C GLY A 166 -12.49 18.04 18.90
N ASP A 167 -11.17 18.13 19.10
CA ASP A 167 -10.37 19.33 18.82
C ASP A 167 -9.95 19.48 17.35
N GLN A 168 -10.63 18.78 16.44
CA GLN A 168 -10.34 18.86 15.01
C GLN A 168 -10.72 20.24 14.45
N PRO A 169 -9.88 20.80 13.56
CA PRO A 169 -10.19 22.08 12.95
C PRO A 169 -11.38 21.92 11.99
N SER A 170 -12.13 23.01 11.78
CA SER A 170 -13.31 23.03 10.91
C SER A 170 -12.99 22.75 9.42
N ASP A 171 -11.72 22.89 9.02
CA ASP A 171 -11.22 22.62 7.67
C ASP A 171 -10.69 21.18 7.47
N ILE A 172 -10.86 20.29 8.46
CA ILE A 172 -10.28 18.94 8.44
C ILE A 172 -10.70 18.13 7.20
N GLU A 173 -11.95 18.24 6.77
CA GLU A 173 -12.46 17.58 5.56
C GLU A 173 -11.69 18.04 4.32
N ALA A 174 -11.52 19.36 4.16
CA ALA A 174 -10.82 19.95 3.03
C ALA A 174 -9.34 19.55 3.02
N ARG A 175 -8.70 19.49 4.20
CA ARG A 175 -7.31 19.03 4.37
C ARG A 175 -7.15 17.57 3.97
N ILE A 176 -8.01 16.67 4.47
CA ILE A 176 -7.98 15.24 4.13
C ILE A 176 -8.26 15.05 2.64
N ARG A 177 -9.25 15.73 2.08
CA ARG A 177 -9.57 15.67 0.65
C ARG A 177 -8.38 16.12 -0.20
N THR A 178 -7.75 17.24 0.16
CA THR A 178 -6.57 17.76 -0.56
C THR A 178 -5.41 16.78 -0.50
N MET A 179 -5.19 16.18 0.68
CA MET A 179 -4.20 15.13 0.88
C MET A 179 -4.49 13.93 -0.01
N ILE A 180 -5.70 13.37 0.01
CA ILE A 180 -6.05 12.22 -0.84
C ILE A 180 -5.85 12.56 -2.33
N MET A 181 -6.34 13.72 -2.76
CA MET A 181 -6.24 14.17 -4.15
C MET A 181 -4.79 14.33 -4.63
N SER A 182 -3.85 14.68 -3.76
CA SER A 182 -2.43 14.76 -4.14
C SER A 182 -1.84 13.39 -4.50
N TYR A 183 -2.32 12.31 -3.89
CA TYR A 183 -1.90 10.94 -4.23
C TYR A 183 -2.63 10.41 -5.47
N ILE A 184 -3.95 10.59 -5.55
CA ILE A 184 -4.76 9.93 -6.59
C ILE A 184 -4.76 10.68 -7.93
N LYS A 185 -4.42 11.97 -7.97
CA LYS A 185 -4.25 12.71 -9.25
C LYS A 185 -3.04 12.24 -10.03
N THR A 186 -2.07 11.63 -9.37
CA THR A 186 -0.88 11.08 -10.03
C THR A 186 -1.28 9.91 -10.94
N PRO A 187 -0.98 9.96 -12.25
CA PRO A 187 -1.45 8.95 -13.21
C PRO A 187 -0.86 7.55 -12.97
N THR A 188 0.30 7.48 -12.29
CA THR A 188 0.94 6.22 -11.91
C THR A 188 0.31 5.58 -10.68
N CYS A 189 -0.58 6.27 -9.97
CA CYS A 189 -1.27 5.77 -8.79
C CYS A 189 -2.54 4.98 -9.17
N LEU A 190 -2.62 3.72 -8.75
CA LEU A 190 -3.86 2.94 -8.77
C LEU A 190 -4.73 3.34 -7.58
N ILE A 191 -6.04 3.44 -7.79
CA ILE A 191 -7.01 3.83 -6.78
C ILE A 191 -7.77 2.60 -6.33
N LEU A 192 -7.70 2.28 -5.04
CA LEU A 192 -8.53 1.27 -4.40
C LEU A 192 -9.67 1.98 -3.65
N ALA A 193 -10.82 2.10 -4.31
CA ALA A 193 -11.98 2.83 -3.80
C ALA A 193 -12.84 1.92 -2.90
N VAL A 194 -12.68 2.04 -1.59
CA VAL A 194 -13.35 1.24 -0.57
C VAL A 194 -14.68 1.89 -0.19
N THR A 195 -15.79 1.19 -0.43
CA THR A 195 -17.16 1.63 -0.10
C THR A 195 -17.89 0.55 0.69
N PRO A 196 -18.57 0.86 1.80
CA PRO A 196 -19.36 -0.12 2.51
C PRO A 196 -20.71 -0.38 1.84
N ALA A 197 -21.13 -1.65 1.78
CA ALA A 197 -22.33 -2.11 1.09
C ALA A 197 -23.64 -1.67 1.75
N ASN A 198 -23.59 -1.35 3.04
CA ASN A 198 -24.75 -0.88 3.80
C ASN A 198 -25.02 0.62 3.61
N SER A 199 -24.28 1.29 2.72
CA SER A 199 -24.50 2.67 2.32
C SER A 199 -24.78 2.74 0.83
N ASP A 200 -25.58 3.72 0.39
CA ASP A 200 -25.82 3.94 -1.03
C ASP A 200 -24.52 4.34 -1.74
N LEU A 201 -24.23 3.64 -2.83
CA LEU A 201 -23.04 3.83 -3.66
C LEU A 201 -22.99 5.24 -4.26
N ALA A 202 -24.16 5.83 -4.56
CA ALA A 202 -24.25 7.18 -5.10
C ALA A 202 -23.68 8.23 -4.14
N ASN A 203 -23.62 7.93 -2.84
CA ASN A 203 -23.07 8.79 -1.80
C ASN A 203 -21.61 8.43 -1.43
N SER A 204 -20.95 7.57 -2.21
CA SER A 204 -19.57 7.16 -1.93
C SER A 204 -18.58 8.29 -2.26
N ASP A 205 -18.01 8.88 -1.21
CA ASP A 205 -16.96 9.89 -1.36
C ASP A 205 -15.72 9.31 -2.10
N ALA A 206 -15.45 8.01 -1.93
CA ALA A 206 -14.33 7.33 -2.57
C ALA A 206 -14.49 7.28 -4.10
N LEU A 207 -15.69 6.91 -4.56
CA LEU A 207 -15.99 6.85 -5.99
C LEU A 207 -16.10 8.25 -6.60
N GLN A 208 -16.61 9.23 -5.85
CA GLN A 208 -16.63 10.62 -6.29
C GLN A 208 -15.21 11.15 -6.55
N MET A 209 -14.30 11.00 -5.58
CA MET A 209 -12.91 11.43 -5.75
C MET A 209 -12.19 10.64 -6.84
N ALA A 210 -12.43 9.33 -6.93
CA ALA A 210 -11.88 8.50 -8.00
C ALA A 210 -12.38 8.96 -9.37
N GLY A 211 -13.65 9.30 -9.53
CA GLY A 211 -14.20 9.82 -10.78
C GLY A 211 -13.63 11.18 -11.19
N ILE A 212 -13.23 12.03 -10.24
CA ILE A 212 -12.54 13.29 -10.54
C ILE A 212 -11.09 13.04 -10.99
N ALA A 213 -10.39 12.09 -10.36
CA ALA A 213 -8.99 11.80 -10.64
C ALA A 213 -8.79 10.87 -11.85
N ASP A 214 -9.72 9.95 -12.08
CA ASP A 214 -9.72 8.92 -13.13
C ASP A 214 -11.13 8.81 -13.77
N PRO A 215 -11.54 9.82 -14.58
CA PRO A 215 -12.88 9.84 -15.19
C PRO A 215 -13.17 8.62 -16.09
N ASP A 216 -12.14 8.05 -16.71
CA ASP A 216 -12.25 6.85 -17.55
C ASP A 216 -12.33 5.56 -16.74
N GLY A 217 -11.98 5.57 -15.45
CA GLY A 217 -11.95 4.38 -14.60
C GLY A 217 -10.87 3.37 -14.98
N ASN A 218 -9.79 3.79 -15.63
CA ASN A 218 -8.73 2.89 -16.13
C ASN A 218 -7.84 2.32 -15.01
N ARG A 219 -7.80 3.00 -13.87
CA ARG A 219 -6.89 2.72 -12.74
C ARG A 219 -7.61 2.69 -11.40
N THR A 220 -8.94 2.61 -11.41
CA THR A 220 -9.79 2.56 -10.21
C THR A 220 -10.42 1.18 -10.04
N ILE A 221 -10.15 0.53 -8.91
CA ILE A 221 -10.77 -0.73 -8.50
C ILE A 221 -11.75 -0.42 -7.36
N GLY A 222 -13.00 -0.83 -7.50
CA GLY A 222 -13.98 -0.71 -6.42
C GLY A 222 -13.88 -1.88 -5.44
N VAL A 223 -13.86 -1.60 -4.14
CA VAL A 223 -13.94 -2.62 -3.09
C VAL A 223 -15.20 -2.40 -2.27
N ILE A 224 -16.08 -3.39 -2.24
CA ILE A 224 -17.33 -3.35 -1.49
C ILE A 224 -17.15 -4.13 -0.19
N THR A 225 -17.16 -3.43 0.95
CA THR A 225 -17.02 -4.03 2.28
C THR A 225 -18.38 -4.19 2.97
N LYS A 226 -18.43 -4.81 4.16
CA LYS A 226 -19.63 -4.86 5.02
C LYS A 226 -20.87 -5.49 4.34
N LEU A 227 -20.65 -6.47 3.46
CA LEU A 227 -21.71 -7.20 2.75
C LEU A 227 -22.60 -8.06 3.68
N ASP A 228 -22.07 -8.37 4.86
CA ASP A 228 -22.68 -9.18 5.91
C ASP A 228 -23.76 -8.44 6.70
N ILE A 229 -23.62 -7.11 6.84
CA ILE A 229 -24.56 -6.24 7.58
C ILE A 229 -25.48 -5.44 6.65
N MET A 230 -25.68 -5.89 5.41
CA MET A 230 -26.69 -5.32 4.53
C MET A 230 -28.10 -5.62 5.04
N ASP A 231 -29.06 -4.74 4.70
CA ASP A 231 -30.46 -4.93 5.07
C ASP A 231 -31.00 -6.25 4.53
N ARG A 232 -31.78 -6.95 5.36
CA ARG A 232 -32.34 -8.25 5.00
C ARG A 232 -33.22 -8.11 3.75
N GLY A 233 -32.97 -8.96 2.76
CA GLY A 233 -33.66 -8.92 1.46
C GLY A 233 -32.97 -8.07 0.40
N THR A 234 -31.86 -7.39 0.75
CA THR A 234 -30.99 -6.71 -0.22
C THR A 234 -29.73 -7.53 -0.50
N ASP A 235 -29.11 -7.27 -1.65
CA ASP A 235 -27.84 -7.88 -2.04
C ASP A 235 -26.98 -6.92 -2.85
N ALA A 236 -25.67 -7.17 -2.87
CA ALA A 236 -24.73 -6.36 -3.63
C ALA A 236 -24.43 -6.91 -5.03
N ARG A 237 -25.26 -7.78 -5.61
CA ARG A 237 -24.95 -8.40 -6.90
C ARG A 237 -24.84 -7.35 -8.01
N ASN A 238 -25.80 -6.42 -8.07
CA ASN A 238 -25.79 -5.35 -9.08
C ASN A 238 -24.60 -4.39 -8.89
N LEU A 239 -24.20 -4.16 -7.64
CA LEU A 239 -23.00 -3.43 -7.26
C LEU A 239 -21.74 -4.12 -7.80
N LEU A 240 -21.57 -5.41 -7.49
CA LEU A 240 -20.41 -6.21 -7.90
C LEU A 240 -20.32 -6.38 -9.42
N GLN A 241 -21.46 -6.35 -10.12
CA GLN A 241 -21.53 -6.38 -11.58
C GLN A 241 -21.27 -5.01 -12.23
N GLY A 242 -21.13 -3.93 -11.46
CA GLY A 242 -20.91 -2.58 -11.98
C GLY A 242 -22.13 -1.99 -12.71
N LYS A 243 -23.35 -2.46 -12.40
CA LYS A 243 -24.59 -1.96 -13.03
C LYS A 243 -25.05 -0.61 -12.49
N VAL A 244 -24.61 -0.25 -11.28
CA VAL A 244 -24.99 1.01 -10.61
C VAL A 244 -24.05 2.13 -11.02
N ILE A 245 -22.76 1.98 -10.71
CA ILE A 245 -21.68 2.85 -11.20
C ILE A 245 -20.70 1.95 -11.93
N PRO A 246 -20.47 2.13 -13.24
CA PRO A 246 -19.55 1.28 -13.99
C PRO A 246 -18.10 1.68 -13.72
N LEU A 247 -17.25 0.68 -13.42
CA LEU A 247 -15.79 0.82 -13.37
C LEU A 247 -15.16 -0.16 -14.35
N ARG A 248 -14.17 0.27 -15.15
CA ARG A 248 -13.52 -0.62 -16.15
C ARG A 248 -12.81 -1.80 -15.50
N LEU A 249 -12.24 -1.61 -14.31
CA LEU A 249 -11.60 -2.68 -13.53
C LEU A 249 -12.58 -3.46 -12.64
N GLY A 250 -13.85 -3.06 -12.60
CA GLY A 250 -14.92 -3.68 -11.85
C GLY A 250 -14.82 -3.52 -10.33
N TYR A 251 -15.60 -4.33 -9.64
CA TYR A 251 -15.72 -4.34 -8.18
C TYR A 251 -15.29 -5.69 -7.61
N VAL A 252 -14.81 -5.67 -6.36
CA VAL A 252 -14.54 -6.85 -5.55
C VAL A 252 -15.25 -6.73 -4.20
N GLY A 253 -16.04 -7.74 -3.84
CA GLY A 253 -16.73 -7.80 -2.56
C GLY A 253 -15.90 -8.50 -1.51
N VAL A 254 -15.82 -7.94 -0.30
CA VAL A 254 -15.09 -8.55 0.82
C VAL A 254 -15.90 -8.49 2.12
N VAL A 255 -15.73 -9.52 2.95
CA VAL A 255 -16.28 -9.60 4.31
C VAL A 255 -15.12 -9.69 5.28
N ASN A 256 -14.89 -8.59 5.98
CA ASN A 256 -13.83 -8.48 6.98
C ASN A 256 -14.37 -8.84 8.38
N ARG A 257 -13.47 -8.99 9.35
CA ARG A 257 -13.83 -9.15 10.76
C ARG A 257 -14.67 -7.98 11.26
N SER A 258 -15.71 -8.29 12.02
CA SER A 258 -16.53 -7.31 12.73
C SER A 258 -15.80 -6.75 13.95
N GLN A 259 -16.38 -5.72 14.60
CA GLN A 259 -15.82 -5.20 15.85
C GLN A 259 -15.82 -6.24 16.98
N GLU A 260 -16.82 -7.11 17.00
CA GLU A 260 -16.92 -8.23 17.94
C GLU A 260 -15.83 -9.27 17.69
N ASP A 261 -15.62 -9.65 16.42
CA ASP A 261 -14.55 -10.59 16.04
C ASP A 261 -13.17 -10.10 16.52
N ILE A 262 -12.93 -8.78 16.44
CA ILE A 262 -11.67 -8.17 16.89
C ILE A 262 -11.56 -8.26 18.41
N GLN A 263 -12.62 -7.93 19.16
CA GLN A 263 -12.62 -8.03 20.61
C GLN A 263 -12.40 -9.47 21.10
N MET A 264 -12.92 -10.45 20.36
CA MET A 264 -12.69 -11.87 20.60
C MET A 264 -11.34 -12.38 20.07
N ASN A 265 -10.47 -11.50 19.55
CA ASN A 265 -9.17 -11.85 18.97
C ASN A 265 -9.24 -12.94 17.89
N ARG A 266 -10.31 -12.94 17.10
CA ARG A 266 -10.48 -13.89 16.00
C ARG A 266 -9.34 -13.73 14.99
N SER A 267 -8.71 -14.85 14.65
CA SER A 267 -7.59 -14.85 13.70
C SER A 267 -8.03 -14.44 12.29
N ILE A 268 -7.11 -13.85 11.52
CA ILE A 268 -7.39 -13.51 10.11
C ILE A 268 -7.63 -14.76 9.27
N LYS A 269 -6.94 -15.87 9.58
CA LYS A 269 -7.16 -17.15 8.89
C LYS A 269 -8.60 -17.64 9.06
N ASP A 270 -9.14 -17.56 10.28
CA ASP A 270 -10.53 -17.95 10.55
C ASP A 270 -11.54 -17.00 9.90
N ALA A 271 -11.18 -15.72 9.76
CA ALA A 271 -11.99 -14.74 9.05
C ALA A 271 -12.08 -15.05 7.55
N LEU A 272 -10.97 -15.42 6.91
CA LEU A 272 -10.95 -15.83 5.49
C LEU A 272 -11.82 -17.07 5.23
N VAL A 273 -11.75 -18.07 6.11
CA VAL A 273 -12.62 -19.27 6.03
C VAL A 273 -14.10 -18.88 6.20
N SER A 274 -14.39 -17.92 7.06
CA SER A 274 -15.75 -17.38 7.26
C SER A 274 -16.27 -16.65 6.04
N GLU A 275 -15.42 -15.83 5.43
CA GLU A 275 -15.72 -15.09 4.21
C GLU A 275 -16.04 -16.06 3.07
N GLU A 276 -15.23 -17.11 2.91
CA GLU A 276 -15.47 -18.15 1.91
C GLU A 276 -16.82 -18.85 2.14
N LYS A 277 -17.13 -19.21 3.40
CA LYS A 277 -18.44 -19.78 3.78
C LYS A 277 -19.59 -18.81 3.51
N PHE A 278 -19.41 -17.52 3.78
CA PHE A 278 -20.40 -16.48 3.52
C PHE A 278 -20.77 -16.42 2.03
N PHE A 279 -19.78 -16.36 1.13
CA PHE A 279 -20.05 -16.29 -0.31
C PHE A 279 -20.59 -17.61 -0.87
N ARG A 280 -20.14 -18.76 -0.37
CA ARG A 280 -20.65 -20.08 -0.80
C ARG A 280 -22.08 -20.33 -0.37
N SER A 281 -22.47 -19.89 0.83
CA SER A 281 -23.82 -20.13 1.37
C SER A 281 -24.90 -19.29 0.69
N ARG A 282 -24.55 -18.22 -0.03
CA ARG A 282 -25.50 -17.30 -0.67
C ARG A 282 -25.52 -17.50 -2.20
N PRO A 283 -26.57 -18.11 -2.77
CA PRO A 283 -26.66 -18.38 -4.21
C PRO A 283 -26.57 -17.12 -5.09
N VAL A 284 -26.98 -15.98 -4.55
CA VAL A 284 -26.95 -14.67 -5.24
C VAL A 284 -25.54 -14.29 -5.71
N TYR A 285 -24.50 -14.70 -4.99
CA TYR A 285 -23.10 -14.39 -5.32
C TYR A 285 -22.40 -15.45 -6.17
N SER A 286 -23.06 -16.58 -6.47
CA SER A 286 -22.48 -17.68 -7.27
C SER A 286 -21.99 -17.23 -8.64
N GLY A 287 -22.77 -16.39 -9.33
CA GLY A 287 -22.41 -15.85 -10.65
C GLY A 287 -21.34 -14.75 -10.63
N VAL A 288 -20.88 -14.31 -9.46
CA VAL A 288 -19.82 -13.30 -9.28
C VAL A 288 -18.71 -13.78 -8.34
N ALA A 289 -18.57 -15.10 -8.15
CA ALA A 289 -17.61 -15.69 -7.22
C ALA A 289 -16.15 -15.25 -7.49
N ASP A 290 -15.80 -15.03 -8.76
CA ASP A 290 -14.46 -14.54 -9.17
C ASP A 290 -14.18 -13.09 -8.75
N SER A 291 -15.20 -12.36 -8.27
CA SER A 291 -15.14 -11.00 -7.75
C SER A 291 -15.41 -10.95 -6.24
N CYS A 292 -15.40 -12.09 -5.54
CA CYS A 292 -15.74 -12.17 -4.13
C CYS A 292 -14.58 -12.74 -3.30
N GLY A 293 -14.27 -12.07 -2.20
CA GLY A 293 -13.30 -12.48 -1.21
C GLY A 293 -11.95 -11.76 -1.31
N VAL A 294 -11.28 -11.64 -0.17
CA VAL A 294 -9.92 -11.10 -0.04
C VAL A 294 -8.91 -11.85 -0.92
N PRO A 295 -8.95 -13.19 -1.09
CA PRO A 295 -8.04 -13.88 -2.01
C PRO A 295 -8.20 -13.43 -3.47
N GLN A 296 -9.44 -13.19 -3.92
CA GLN A 296 -9.70 -12.68 -5.27
C GLN A 296 -9.26 -11.22 -5.42
N LEU A 297 -9.45 -10.41 -4.37
CA LEU A 297 -8.93 -9.05 -4.32
C LEU A 297 -7.41 -9.02 -4.51
N ALA A 298 -6.67 -9.81 -3.72
CA ALA A 298 -5.21 -9.88 -3.80
C ALA A 298 -4.74 -10.31 -5.21
N LYS A 299 -5.37 -11.35 -5.78
CA LYS A 299 -5.06 -11.86 -7.12
C LYS A 299 -5.30 -10.82 -8.21
N ARG A 300 -6.46 -10.13 -8.17
CA ARG A 300 -6.80 -9.08 -9.14
C ARG A 300 -5.90 -7.86 -8.99
N LEU A 301 -5.67 -7.41 -7.77
CA LEU A 301 -4.83 -6.26 -7.47
C LEU A 301 -3.41 -6.49 -8.00
N ASN A 302 -2.84 -7.66 -7.77
CA ASN A 302 -1.52 -8.02 -8.30
C ASN A 302 -1.47 -8.04 -9.83
N LYS A 303 -2.48 -8.62 -10.48
CA LYS A 303 -2.56 -8.64 -11.95
C LYS A 303 -2.65 -7.23 -12.53
N ILE A 304 -3.52 -6.40 -11.98
CA ILE A 304 -3.74 -5.02 -12.44
C ILE A 304 -2.49 -4.18 -12.17
N LEU A 305 -1.89 -4.30 -10.99
CA LEU A 305 -0.65 -3.62 -10.65
C LEU A 305 0.48 -3.99 -11.61
N ALA A 306 0.67 -5.28 -11.90
CA ALA A 306 1.69 -5.71 -12.85
C ALA A 306 1.46 -5.16 -14.27
N GLN A 307 0.20 -5.11 -14.73
CA GLN A 307 -0.16 -4.53 -16.03
C GLN A 307 0.08 -3.01 -16.05
N HIS A 308 -0.33 -2.33 -14.98
CA HIS A 308 -0.17 -0.89 -14.82
C HIS A 308 1.31 -0.49 -14.78
N ILE A 309 2.13 -1.20 -13.99
CA ILE A 309 3.57 -0.98 -13.97
C ILE A 309 4.16 -1.14 -15.37
N LYS A 310 3.81 -2.21 -16.09
CA LYS A 310 4.31 -2.45 -17.46
C LYS A 310 3.95 -1.31 -18.42
N ALA A 311 2.76 -0.72 -18.27
CA ALA A 311 2.33 0.42 -19.09
C ALA A 311 3.09 1.71 -18.74
N VAL A 312 3.38 1.94 -17.46
CA VAL A 312 4.05 3.16 -16.96
C VAL A 312 5.57 3.11 -17.12
N LEU A 313 6.18 1.92 -17.06
CA LEU A 313 7.63 1.74 -16.99
C LEU A 313 8.41 2.33 -18.19
N PRO A 314 7.94 2.26 -19.45
CA PRO A 314 8.61 2.93 -20.57
C PRO A 314 8.69 4.44 -20.39
N GLY A 315 7.60 5.08 -19.94
CA GLY A 315 7.56 6.51 -19.66
C GLY A 315 8.47 6.88 -18.49
N LEU A 316 8.48 6.05 -17.44
CA LEU A 316 9.36 6.23 -16.29
C LEU A 316 10.85 6.16 -16.70
N ARG A 317 11.22 5.17 -17.52
CA ARG A 317 12.57 5.02 -18.05
C ARG A 317 13.00 6.25 -18.84
N ALA A 318 12.14 6.76 -19.72
CA ALA A 318 12.44 7.97 -20.50
C ALA A 318 12.66 9.19 -19.61
N ARG A 319 11.83 9.38 -18.57
CA ARG A 319 11.99 10.45 -17.58
C ARG A 319 13.31 10.34 -16.82
N ILE A 320 13.63 9.15 -16.31
CA ILE A 320 14.89 8.88 -15.59
C ILE A 320 16.10 9.16 -16.49
N SER A 321 16.09 8.67 -17.74
CA SER A 321 17.19 8.90 -18.68
C SER A 321 17.36 10.38 -19.00
N THR A 322 16.27 11.13 -19.13
CA THR A 322 16.31 12.58 -19.37
C THR A 322 16.91 13.31 -18.17
N SER A 323 16.42 13.03 -16.95
CA SER A 323 16.97 13.60 -15.73
C SER A 323 18.45 13.27 -15.53
N LEU A 324 18.87 12.05 -15.85
CA LEU A 324 20.28 11.64 -15.77
C LEU A 324 21.16 12.46 -16.72
N VAL A 325 20.70 12.71 -17.95
CA VAL A 325 21.43 13.55 -18.92
C VAL A 325 21.55 14.99 -18.43
N THR A 326 20.48 15.56 -17.88
CA THR A 326 20.50 16.92 -17.30
C THR A 326 21.50 17.02 -16.15
N VAL A 327 21.42 16.10 -15.18
CA VAL A 327 22.32 16.08 -14.02
C VAL A 327 23.77 15.83 -14.45
N ALA A 328 24.01 14.95 -15.44
CA ALA A 328 25.35 14.73 -15.99
C ALA A 328 25.92 15.98 -16.67
N LYS A 329 25.07 16.75 -17.36
CA LYS A 329 25.46 18.02 -17.99
C LYS A 329 25.77 19.10 -16.95
N GLU A 330 24.96 19.20 -15.90
CA GLU A 330 25.23 20.09 -14.75
C GLU A 330 26.51 19.67 -14.04
N HIS A 331 26.71 18.38 -13.76
CA HIS A 331 27.93 17.86 -13.16
C HIS A 331 29.17 18.20 -13.99
N ALA A 332 29.11 18.03 -15.31
CA ALA A 332 30.20 18.40 -16.21
C ALA A 332 30.51 19.91 -16.17
N SER A 333 29.51 20.76 -15.89
CA SER A 333 29.71 22.21 -15.77
C SER A 333 30.45 22.65 -14.50
N TYR A 334 30.42 21.83 -13.43
CA TYR A 334 31.18 22.09 -12.21
C TYR A 334 32.69 21.81 -12.36
N GLY A 335 33.11 21.14 -13.45
CA GLY A 335 34.50 20.78 -13.70
C GLY A 335 35.01 19.65 -12.79
N GLU A 336 36.20 19.14 -13.08
CA GLU A 336 36.91 18.29 -12.12
C GLU A 336 37.48 19.18 -11.02
N ILE A 337 37.31 18.78 -9.75
CA ILE A 337 38.06 19.38 -8.64
C ILE A 337 39.53 19.08 -8.94
N THR A 338 40.22 20.04 -9.56
CA THR A 338 41.67 20.04 -9.56
C THR A 338 42.06 20.24 -8.11
N GLU A 339 42.41 19.14 -7.43
CA GLU A 339 43.25 19.23 -6.25
C GLU A 339 44.46 20.06 -6.66
N SER A 340 44.46 21.34 -6.28
CA SER A 340 45.60 22.20 -6.46
C SER A 340 46.77 21.52 -5.77
N LYS A 341 47.68 20.94 -6.56
CA LYS A 341 49.05 20.59 -6.16
C LYS A 341 49.85 21.85 -5.85
N ALA A 342 49.30 22.72 -5.00
CA ALA A 342 49.89 23.97 -4.54
C ALA A 342 50.13 23.96 -3.02
N CYS A 343 50.04 22.79 -2.36
CA CYS A 343 50.43 22.64 -0.96
C CYS A 343 51.18 21.31 -0.73
N VAL A 344 52.35 21.16 -1.36
CA VAL A 344 53.35 20.16 -0.92
C VAL A 344 54.73 20.79 -0.67
N ASN A 345 54.95 22.05 -1.05
CA ASN A 345 56.17 22.77 -0.67
C ASN A 345 55.82 24.16 -0.18
N ILE A 346 55.69 24.30 1.14
CA ILE A 346 56.27 25.34 2.00
C ILE A 346 55.65 25.12 3.38
N GLY A 347 56.49 24.73 4.33
CA GLY A 347 56.10 24.63 5.72
C GLY A 347 55.66 25.98 6.25
N CYS A 348 54.41 26.05 6.73
CA CYS A 348 53.99 27.06 7.68
C CYS A 348 53.24 26.36 8.80
N VAL A 349 53.97 26.18 9.90
CA VAL A 349 53.48 25.90 11.25
C VAL A 349 52.37 26.90 11.58
N LEU A 350 51.14 26.42 11.75
CA LEU A 350 50.12 27.16 12.49
C LEU A 350 50.09 26.58 13.91
N ASN A 351 50.97 27.13 14.75
CA ASN A 351 50.81 27.09 16.19
C ASN A 351 49.53 27.86 16.54
N LEU A 352 48.57 27.16 17.11
CA LEU A 352 47.46 27.75 17.83
C LEU A 352 47.96 28.18 19.21
N ASP A 353 48.46 29.41 19.32
CA ASP A 353 48.58 30.11 20.60
C ASP A 353 47.46 31.15 20.66
N MET A 354 46.47 30.92 21.53
CA MET A 354 45.47 31.90 21.94
C MET A 354 45.83 32.38 23.35
N PRO A 355 45.97 33.70 23.61
CA PRO A 355 46.12 34.20 24.97
C PRO A 355 44.75 34.35 25.66
N LEU A 356 44.75 33.95 26.94
CA LEU A 356 43.81 34.10 28.07
C LEU A 356 42.47 34.84 27.85
#